data_AF-A0A382CWF1-F1
#
_entry.id   AF-A0A382CWF1-F1
#
_cell.length_a   1.000
_cell.length_b   1.000
_cell.length_c   1.000
_cell.angle_alpha   90.00
_cell.angle_beta   90.00
_cell.angle_gamma   90.00
#
_symmetry.space_group_name_H-M   'P 1'
#
loop_
_entity.id
_entity.type
_entity.pdbx_description
1 polymer ?
#
loop_
_entity_poly.entity_id
_entity_poly.type
_entity_poly.pdbx_seq_one_letter_code
_entity_poly.pdbx_strand_id
1 'polypeptide(L)'
;MNFIEIIFPKRKKRKLPNTAKLRKIRAEHQAWLKNLGLDAKSLKKRWKNIANESWFPNYTTDNNYPPTSDKIPVGTSAKKERMQYSGERKLIGIATMHKSNQVPVFEEQDAKDIANMRR
;
A
#
# COMPACT_ATOMS: atom_id res chain seq x y z
N MET A 1 0.66 -13.80 25.62
CA MET A 1 1.98 -14.41 25.36
C MET A 1 2.99 -13.29 25.38
N ASN A 2 3.79 -13.17 26.44
CA ASN A 2 4.74 -12.05 26.59
C ASN A 2 6.10 -12.51 26.04
N PHE A 3 6.57 -11.86 24.99
CA PHE A 3 7.91 -12.09 24.45
C PHE A 3 8.93 -11.40 25.37
N ILE A 4 9.96 -12.14 25.80
CA ILE A 4 11.09 -11.58 26.54
C ILE A 4 11.97 -10.85 25.52
N GLU A 5 11.99 -9.53 25.56
CA GLU A 5 12.93 -8.73 24.76
C GLU A 5 14.32 -8.79 25.39
N ILE A 6 15.25 -9.46 24.74
CA ILE A 6 16.66 -9.46 25.14
C ILE A 6 17.28 -8.13 24.67
N ILE A 7 17.57 -7.23 25.60
CA ILE A 7 18.22 -5.95 25.30
C ILE A 7 19.71 -6.20 25.02
N PHE A 8 20.10 -6.20 23.74
CA PHE A 8 21.51 -6.30 23.37
C PHE A 8 22.28 -5.00 23.67
N PRO A 9 23.48 -5.07 24.27
CA PRO A 9 24.30 -3.89 24.49
C PRO A 9 24.74 -3.28 23.16
N LYS A 10 24.70 -1.95 23.04
CA LYS A 10 25.15 -1.24 21.85
C LYS A 10 26.63 -1.56 21.58
N ARG A 11 26.93 -2.10 20.40
CA ARG A 11 28.30 -2.41 19.95
C ARG A 11 29.13 -1.11 19.88
N LYS A 12 30.07 -0.93 20.82
CA LYS A 12 31.00 0.21 20.84
C LYS A 12 32.09 0.00 19.77
N LYS A 13 32.08 0.80 18.70
CA LYS A 13 33.14 0.79 17.69
C LYS A 13 34.36 1.55 18.22
N ARG A 14 35.50 0.86 18.42
CA ARG A 14 36.78 1.49 18.78
C ARG A 14 37.41 2.13 17.55
N LYS A 15 37.78 3.42 17.64
CA LYS A 15 38.54 4.10 16.58
C LYS A 15 40.00 3.66 16.66
N LEU A 16 40.60 3.31 15.52
CA LEU A 16 42.02 2.99 15.47
C LEU A 16 42.86 4.25 15.77
N PRO A 17 44.00 4.12 16.47
CA PRO A 17 44.88 5.24 16.77
C PRO A 17 45.54 5.80 15.50
N ASN A 18 45.84 7.10 15.51
CA ASN A 18 46.46 7.81 14.37
C ASN A 18 47.98 7.59 14.30
N THR A 19 48.39 6.36 13.99
CA THR A 19 49.80 5.95 13.88
C THR A 19 50.49 6.56 12.66
N ALA A 20 51.83 6.62 12.68
CA ALA A 20 52.61 7.15 11.55
C ALA A 20 52.38 6.38 10.25
N LYS A 21 52.32 5.04 10.31
CA LYS A 21 52.00 4.18 9.16
C LYS A 21 50.66 4.53 8.52
N LEU A 22 49.64 4.77 9.36
CA LEU A 22 48.30 5.08 8.91
C LEU A 22 48.21 6.47 8.26
N ARG A 23 49.03 7.44 8.68
CA ARG A 23 49.17 8.74 7.99
C ARG A 23 49.78 8.57 6.61
N LYS A 24 50.84 7.75 6.48
CA LYS A 24 51.50 7.47 5.20
C LYS A 24 50.51 6.85 4.20
N ILE A 25 49.79 5.80 4.61
CA ILE A 25 48.77 5.14 3.78
C ILE A 25 47.67 6.12 3.34
N ARG A 26 47.20 6.99 4.25
CA ARG A 26 46.20 8.01 3.90
C ARG A 26 46.72 9.02 2.87
N ALA A 27 47.98 9.44 3.00
CA ALA A 27 48.60 10.36 2.05
C ALA A 27 48.74 9.72 0.66
N GLU A 28 49.19 8.46 0.59
CA GLU A 28 49.27 7.70 -0.66
C GLU A 28 47.89 7.54 -1.31
N HIS A 29 46.87 7.19 -0.52
CA HIS A 29 45.49 7.08 -1.01
C HIS A 29 44.94 8.42 -1.52
N GLN A 30 45.22 9.52 -0.82
CA GLN A 30 44.82 10.86 -1.29
C GLN A 30 45.53 11.25 -2.59
N ALA A 31 46.81 10.90 -2.75
CA ALA A 31 47.53 11.14 -4.00
C ALA A 31 46.95 10.32 -5.16
N TRP A 32 46.58 9.06 -4.93
CA TRP A 32 45.91 8.21 -5.91
C TRP A 32 44.55 8.76 -6.33
N LEU A 33 43.71 9.19 -5.37
CA LEU A 33 42.43 9.83 -5.65
C LEU A 33 42.60 11.13 -6.45
N LYS A 34 43.64 11.92 -6.14
CA LYS A 34 43.95 13.15 -6.89
C LYS A 34 44.35 12.83 -8.33
N ASN A 35 45.16 11.81 -8.56
CA ASN A 35 45.56 11.38 -9.91
C ASN A 35 44.34 10.93 -10.74
N LEU A 36 43.40 10.21 -10.12
CA LEU A 36 42.14 9.81 -10.75
C LEU A 36 41.12 10.94 -10.89
N GLY A 37 41.38 12.14 -10.34
CA GLY A 37 40.42 13.24 -10.32
C GLY A 37 39.22 13.01 -9.37
N LEU A 38 39.31 12.01 -8.49
CA LEU A 38 38.31 11.64 -7.48
C LEU A 38 38.61 12.25 -6.09
N ASP A 39 39.48 13.26 -6.03
CA ASP A 39 39.69 14.04 -4.80
C ASP A 39 38.44 14.86 -4.42
N ALA A 40 38.26 15.10 -3.13
CA ALA A 40 37.10 15.80 -2.58
C ALA A 40 36.90 17.20 -3.19
N LYS A 41 38.00 17.91 -3.50
CA LYS A 41 37.94 19.22 -4.15
C LYS A 41 37.41 19.12 -5.59
N SER A 42 37.91 18.15 -6.34
CA SER A 42 37.49 17.88 -7.72
C SER A 42 36.02 17.44 -7.77
N LEU A 43 35.60 16.53 -6.89
CA LEU A 43 34.17 16.14 -6.77
C LEU A 43 33.29 17.33 -6.41
N LYS A 44 33.68 18.16 -5.45
CA LYS A 44 32.90 19.34 -5.06
C LYS A 44 32.74 20.34 -6.21
N LYS A 45 33.78 20.53 -7.03
CA LYS A 45 33.71 21.36 -8.24
C LYS A 45 32.78 20.74 -9.29
N ARG A 46 32.90 19.44 -9.55
CA ARG A 46 32.01 18.70 -10.47
C ARG A 46 30.56 18.78 -10.02
N TRP A 47 30.27 18.58 -8.73
CA TRP A 47 28.92 18.67 -8.19
C TRP A 47 28.29 20.06 -8.39
N LYS A 48 29.06 21.14 -8.17
CA LYS A 48 28.59 22.50 -8.42
C LYS A 48 28.23 22.71 -9.89
N ASN A 49 29.03 22.17 -10.81
CA ASN A 49 28.74 22.28 -12.24
C ASN A 49 27.51 21.46 -12.62
N ILE A 50 27.40 20.22 -12.14
CA ILE A 50 26.24 19.34 -12.35
C ILE A 50 24.94 19.97 -11.83
N ALA A 51 24.99 20.59 -10.65
CA ALA A 51 23.84 21.27 -10.07
C ALA A 51 23.41 22.52 -10.88
N ASN A 52 24.33 23.12 -11.63
CA ASN A 52 24.08 24.29 -12.48
C ASN A 52 23.83 23.91 -13.95
N GLU A 53 24.07 22.65 -14.35
CA GLU A 53 23.89 22.16 -15.71
C GLU A 53 22.42 21.79 -15.96
N SER A 54 21.79 22.52 -16.88
CA SER A 54 20.38 22.41 -17.31
C SER A 54 20.02 21.07 -18.00
N TRP A 55 20.93 20.10 -18.07
CA TRP A 55 20.66 18.80 -18.70
C TRP A 55 19.65 17.95 -17.89
N PHE A 56 19.59 18.15 -16.57
CA PHE A 56 18.59 17.45 -15.78
C PHE A 56 17.18 17.96 -16.14
N PRO A 57 16.23 17.06 -16.50
CA PRO A 57 14.87 17.47 -16.78
C PRO A 57 14.28 18.12 -15.54
N ASN A 58 13.71 19.31 -15.72
CA ASN A 58 12.97 19.95 -14.64
C ASN A 58 11.61 19.26 -14.50
N TYR A 59 11.43 18.49 -13.42
CA TYR A 59 10.17 17.81 -13.11
C TYR A 59 9.20 18.68 -12.30
N THR A 60 9.47 19.97 -12.12
CA THR A 60 8.49 20.86 -11.49
C THR A 60 7.24 20.92 -12.35
N THR A 61 6.07 20.76 -11.72
CA THR A 61 4.79 20.95 -12.39
C THR A 61 4.68 22.40 -12.86
N ASP A 62 4.51 22.60 -14.16
CA ASP A 62 4.23 23.94 -14.70
C ASP A 62 2.80 24.32 -14.33
N ASN A 63 2.66 25.45 -13.63
CA ASN A 63 1.38 25.99 -13.15
C ASN A 63 0.44 26.40 -14.30
N ASN A 64 0.94 26.45 -15.54
CA ASN A 64 0.14 26.76 -16.72
C ASN A 64 -0.58 25.54 -17.31
N TYR A 65 -0.31 24.32 -16.84
CA TYR A 65 -1.07 23.15 -17.27
C TYR A 65 -2.48 23.15 -16.66
N PRO A 66 -3.52 22.82 -17.44
CA PRO A 66 -4.85 22.61 -16.88
C PRO A 66 -4.78 21.48 -15.84
N PRO A 67 -5.42 21.63 -14.66
CA PRO A 67 -5.38 20.61 -13.62
C PRO A 67 -6.06 19.33 -14.13
N THR A 68 -5.38 18.19 -14.00
CA THR A 68 -5.95 16.87 -14.28
C THR A 68 -7.08 16.53 -13.30
N SER A 69 -8.07 15.76 -13.74
CA SER A 69 -9.21 15.33 -12.93
C SER A 69 -8.85 14.19 -11.95
N ASP A 70 -7.66 14.24 -11.34
CA ASP A 70 -7.15 13.21 -10.42
C ASP A 70 -7.91 13.22 -9.07
N LYS A 71 -8.87 14.13 -8.92
CA LYS A 71 -9.83 14.13 -7.82
C LYS A 71 -10.93 13.12 -8.14
N ILE A 72 -10.87 11.98 -7.45
CA ILE A 72 -12.02 11.06 -7.37
C ILE A 72 -13.22 11.89 -6.86
N PRO A 73 -14.34 11.95 -7.60
CA PRO A 73 -15.52 12.68 -7.17
C PRO A 73 -16.14 12.01 -5.94
N VAL A 74 -15.65 12.37 -4.75
CA VAL A 74 -16.24 12.01 -3.47
C VAL A 74 -17.48 12.88 -3.26
N GLY A 75 -18.65 12.36 -3.63
CA GLY A 75 -19.94 13.00 -3.30
C GLY A 75 -21.02 12.97 -4.37
N THR A 76 -20.77 12.45 -5.57
CA THR A 76 -21.73 12.57 -6.68
C THR A 76 -22.88 11.55 -6.61
N SER A 77 -22.75 10.46 -5.86
CA SER A 77 -23.86 9.50 -5.67
C SER A 77 -23.82 8.88 -4.28
N ALA A 78 -24.91 9.04 -3.52
CA ALA A 78 -25.14 8.22 -2.33
C ALA A 78 -25.08 6.74 -2.72
N LYS A 79 -24.38 5.94 -1.92
CA LYS A 79 -24.31 4.49 -2.14
C LYS A 79 -25.72 3.92 -2.13
N LYS A 80 -26.10 3.15 -3.16
CA LYS A 80 -27.38 2.43 -3.20
C LYS A 80 -27.55 1.64 -1.90
N GLU A 81 -28.73 1.76 -1.28
CA GLU A 81 -29.05 1.02 -0.06
C GLU A 81 -28.93 -0.50 -0.28
N ARG A 82 -28.46 -1.20 0.74
CA ARG A 82 -28.29 -2.65 0.67
C ARG A 82 -29.66 -3.29 0.86
N MET A 83 -30.01 -4.22 -0.03
CA MET A 83 -31.19 -5.07 0.15
C MET A 83 -30.95 -5.98 1.37
N GLN A 84 -31.49 -5.59 2.52
CA GLN A 84 -31.46 -6.38 3.74
C GLN A 84 -32.73 -7.23 3.80
N TYR A 85 -32.59 -8.52 4.10
CA TYR A 85 -33.74 -9.39 4.33
C TYR A 85 -34.49 -8.91 5.58
N SER A 86 -35.79 -8.61 5.48
CA SER A 86 -36.59 -8.06 6.60
C SER A 86 -36.88 -9.09 7.69
N GLY A 87 -36.78 -10.39 7.40
CA GLY A 87 -37.07 -11.46 8.36
C GLY A 87 -38.55 -11.63 8.72
N GLU A 88 -39.44 -10.83 8.13
CA GLU A 88 -40.89 -10.86 8.38
C GLU A 88 -41.51 -12.16 7.87
N ARG A 89 -41.09 -12.63 6.69
CA ARG A 89 -41.48 -13.93 6.16
C ARG A 89 -40.63 -15.03 6.79
N LYS A 90 -41.20 -15.76 7.73
CA LYS A 90 -40.59 -16.94 8.35
C LYS A 90 -41.07 -18.19 7.62
N LEU A 91 -40.16 -19.13 7.40
CA LEU A 91 -40.52 -20.41 6.81
C LEU A 91 -41.36 -21.21 7.81
N ILE A 92 -42.60 -21.49 7.45
CA ILE A 92 -43.53 -22.29 8.25
C ILE A 92 -43.23 -23.78 8.03
N GLY A 93 -42.96 -24.17 6.79
CA GLY A 93 -42.65 -25.55 6.44
C GLY A 93 -42.38 -25.77 4.95
N ILE A 94 -42.27 -27.03 4.54
CA ILE A 94 -42.12 -27.44 3.14
C ILE A 94 -43.37 -28.23 2.77
N ALA A 95 -44.11 -27.75 1.78
CA ALA A 95 -45.27 -28.44 1.24
C ALA A 95 -44.90 -29.19 -0.05
N THR A 96 -45.66 -30.24 -0.34
CA THR A 96 -45.58 -30.94 -1.62
C THR A 96 -46.73 -30.47 -2.49
N MET A 97 -46.41 -29.83 -3.61
CA MET A 97 -47.40 -29.45 -4.63
C MET A 97 -47.83 -30.72 -5.41
N HIS A 98 -47.76 -30.70 -6.75
CA HIS A 98 -48.05 -31.88 -7.54
C HIS A 98 -46.85 -32.84 -7.57
N LYS A 99 -47.14 -34.12 -7.31
CA LYS A 99 -46.21 -35.26 -7.42
C LYS A 99 -44.96 -35.12 -6.54
N SER A 100 -43.84 -34.62 -7.07
CA SER A 100 -42.52 -34.61 -6.43
C SER A 100 -41.94 -33.22 -6.14
N ASN A 101 -42.69 -32.14 -6.40
CA ASN A 101 -42.18 -30.78 -6.19
C ASN A 101 -42.36 -30.34 -4.72
N GLN A 102 -41.23 -30.21 -4.02
CA GLN A 102 -41.16 -29.65 -2.67
C GLN A 102 -41.00 -28.13 -2.75
N VAL A 103 -41.91 -27.40 -2.10
CA VAL A 103 -41.97 -25.93 -2.14
C VAL A 103 -42.00 -25.36 -0.73
N PRO A 104 -41.17 -24.35 -0.40
CA PRO A 104 -41.21 -23.69 0.90
C PRO A 104 -42.48 -22.85 1.05
N VAL A 105 -43.11 -22.94 2.22
CA VAL A 105 -44.34 -22.21 2.57
C VAL A 105 -44.03 -21.20 3.66
N PHE A 106 -44.43 -19.95 3.44
CA PHE A 106 -44.15 -18.82 4.33
C PHE A 106 -45.39 -18.27 5.04
N GLU A 107 -46.59 -18.55 4.51
CA GLU A 107 -47.87 -18.07 5.04
C GLU A 107 -48.89 -19.22 5.10
N GLU A 108 -49.86 -19.14 6.02
CA GLU A 108 -50.84 -20.21 6.21
C GLU A 108 -51.80 -20.36 5.01
N GLN A 109 -52.05 -19.27 4.29
CA GLN A 109 -52.90 -19.28 3.11
C GLN A 109 -52.28 -20.11 1.99
N ASP A 110 -50.98 -19.94 1.73
CA ASP A 110 -50.23 -20.73 0.75
C ASP A 110 -50.29 -22.24 1.07
N ALA A 111 -50.24 -22.60 2.37
CA ALA A 111 -50.39 -24.00 2.80
C ALA A 111 -51.77 -24.56 2.42
N LYS A 112 -52.84 -23.78 2.65
CA LYS A 112 -54.22 -24.18 2.33
C LYS A 112 -54.43 -24.29 0.83
N ASP A 113 -53.88 -23.37 0.05
CA ASP A 113 -54.01 -23.37 -1.40
C ASP A 113 -53.30 -24.58 -2.02
N ILE A 114 -52.09 -24.93 -1.54
CA ILE A 114 -51.36 -26.13 -1.97
C ILE A 114 -52.10 -27.42 -1.56
N ALA A 115 -52.71 -27.45 -0.37
CA ALA A 115 -53.48 -28.61 0.10
C ALA A 115 -54.77 -28.83 -0.71
N ASN A 116 -55.40 -27.75 -1.20
CA ASN A 116 -56.62 -27.81 -2.00
C ASN A 116 -56.37 -28.13 -3.48
N MET A 117 -55.12 -28.07 -3.96
CA MET A 117 -54.80 -28.49 -5.33
C MET A 117 -55.10 -29.99 -5.49
N ARG A 118 -55.75 -30.34 -6.61
CA ARG A 118 -55.91 -31.74 -6.99
C ARG A 118 -54.52 -32.35 -7.23
N ARG A 119 -54.18 -33.38 -6.45
CA ARG A 119 -52.97 -34.18 -6.63
C ARG A 119 -53.14 -35.24 -7.71
#